data_AF-A0A3R9K5S9-F1
#
_entry.id   AF-A0A3R9K5S9-F1
#
_cell.length_a   1.000
_cell.length_b   1.000
_cell.length_c   1.000
_cell.angle_alpha   90.00
_cell.angle_beta   90.00
_cell.angle_gamma   90.00
#
_symmetry.space_group_name_H-M   'P 1'
#
loop_
_entity.id
_entity.type
_entity.pdbx_description
1 polymer ?
#
loop_
_entity_poly.entity_id
_entity_poly.type
_entity_poly.pdbx_seq_one_letter_code
_entity_poly.pdbx_strand_id
1 'polypeptide(L)'
;MKKLLSTSAILLSATVLVACSNNQSATQNSSEQPKTEQKNTTSTNTKTKVDNSKYDNLISEIKSKLDPESTGAISVKIQNNVIDSDSSEPHDTIMILLTGTAKDSAKETMDAINSNSATTNQQNAITVFRMSISEFAKKLPDDNTTLSLGYEKSADQYDLIAKSSKQKDIIPVGEIIVQ
;
A
#
# COMPACT_ATOMS: atom_id res chain seq x y z
N MET A 1 41.33 -15.28 23.66
CA MET A 1 41.81 -13.97 24.17
C MET A 1 42.41 -13.24 22.98
N LYS A 2 41.80 -12.19 22.44
CA LYS A 2 41.91 -10.80 22.89
C LYS A 2 40.63 -10.05 22.47
N LYS A 3 40.05 -9.30 23.41
CA LYS A 3 38.92 -8.40 23.19
C LYS A 3 39.46 -7.03 22.79
N LEU A 4 38.84 -6.36 21.83
CA LEU A 4 38.97 -4.91 21.65
C LEU A 4 37.57 -4.32 21.54
N LEU A 5 37.19 -3.63 22.61
CA LEU A 5 36.01 -2.78 22.70
C LEU A 5 36.44 -1.38 22.25
N SER A 6 35.77 -0.83 21.25
CA SER A 6 35.91 0.58 20.88
C SER A 6 34.52 1.20 20.81
N THR A 7 34.14 1.80 21.93
CA THR A 7 33.03 2.75 22.10
C THR A 7 33.32 4.03 21.33
N SER A 8 32.42 4.42 20.42
CA SER A 8 32.39 5.75 19.82
C SER A 8 31.04 6.41 20.08
N ALA A 9 31.13 7.67 20.50
CA ALA A 9 30.13 8.46 21.17
C ALA A 9 28.95 8.88 20.29
N ILE A 10 27.78 8.93 20.93
CA ILE A 10 26.55 9.53 20.40
C ILE A 10 26.69 11.06 20.53
N LEU A 11 26.63 11.77 19.41
CA LEU A 11 26.44 13.23 19.38
C LEU A 11 25.00 13.50 18.92
N LEU A 12 24.15 13.79 19.91
CA LEU A 12 22.76 14.20 19.74
C LEU A 12 22.73 15.71 19.48
N SER A 13 22.59 16.13 18.23
CA SER A 13 22.39 17.54 17.87
C SER A 13 20.90 17.88 17.91
N ALA A 14 20.52 18.62 18.95
CA ALA A 14 19.21 19.26 19.05
C ALA A 14 19.14 20.47 18.12
N THR A 15 18.21 20.48 17.16
CA THR A 15 17.83 21.68 16.43
C THR A 15 16.64 22.35 17.13
N VAL A 16 16.88 23.58 17.58
CA VAL A 16 15.91 24.49 18.16
C VAL A 16 14.97 25.03 17.08
N LEU A 17 13.67 25.04 17.39
CA LEU A 17 12.62 25.71 16.62
C LEU A 17 12.74 27.23 16.81
N VAL A 18 12.94 27.96 15.71
CA VAL A 18 12.78 29.42 15.67
C VAL A 18 11.39 29.75 15.14
N ALA A 19 10.55 30.27 16.03
CA ALA A 19 9.31 30.94 15.70
C ALA A 19 9.62 32.38 15.27
N CYS A 20 9.44 32.69 13.98
CA CYS A 20 9.43 34.07 13.50
C CYS A 20 7.98 34.55 13.42
N SER A 21 7.51 35.14 14.51
CA SER A 21 6.41 36.09 14.49
C SER A 21 6.94 37.43 13.97
N ASN A 22 6.38 37.92 12.87
CA ASN A 22 6.54 39.30 12.45
C ASN A 22 5.15 39.90 12.18
N ASN A 23 4.57 40.49 13.23
CA ASN A 23 3.60 41.57 13.09
C ASN A 23 4.38 42.88 12.92
N GLN A 24 4.32 43.51 11.76
CA GLN A 24 4.31 44.98 11.67
C GLN A 24 3.94 45.43 10.25
N SER A 25 2.81 46.15 10.11
CA SER A 25 2.70 47.35 9.27
C SER A 25 1.41 48.12 9.60
N ALA A 26 1.54 49.44 9.47
CA ALA A 26 0.83 50.52 10.13
C ALA A 26 -0.57 50.90 9.56
N THR A 27 -1.48 51.22 10.50
CA THR A 27 -2.38 52.38 10.66
C THR A 27 -3.42 52.83 9.60
N GLN A 28 -4.61 53.16 10.14
CA GLN A 28 -5.77 53.97 9.66
C GLN A 28 -6.71 53.25 8.67
N ASN A 29 -8.04 53.23 8.81
CA ASN A 29 -8.97 54.25 9.32
C ASN A 29 -10.31 53.56 9.69
N SER A 30 -11.12 54.25 10.48
CA SER A 30 -12.41 53.84 11.06
C SER A 30 -13.49 53.38 10.05
N SER A 31 -14.17 52.26 10.32
CA SER A 31 -15.65 52.10 10.17
C SER A 31 -16.13 50.74 10.69
N GLU A 32 -17.31 50.79 11.32
CA GLU A 32 -18.02 49.72 12.03
C GLU A 32 -18.36 48.50 11.15
N GLN A 33 -18.26 47.29 11.71
CA GLN A 33 -19.10 46.14 11.34
C GLN A 33 -19.14 45.08 12.47
N PRO A 34 -20.22 44.27 12.56
CA PRO A 34 -20.75 43.75 13.82
C PRO A 34 -20.06 42.50 14.34
N LYS A 35 -20.17 42.30 15.66
CA LYS A 35 -19.90 41.04 16.37
C LYS A 35 -20.72 39.90 15.74
N THR A 36 -20.03 38.91 15.18
CA THR A 36 -20.57 37.56 15.01
C THR A 36 -19.90 36.63 16.00
N GLU A 37 -20.74 36.01 16.81
CA GLU A 37 -20.42 35.03 17.83
C GLU A 37 -19.63 33.87 17.22
N GLN A 38 -18.47 33.58 17.83
CA GLN A 38 -17.70 32.38 17.58
C GLN A 38 -18.50 31.17 18.08
N LYS A 39 -19.36 30.62 17.21
CA LYS A 39 -19.95 29.31 17.39
C LYS A 39 -18.81 28.29 17.26
N ASN A 40 -18.25 27.89 18.40
CA ASN A 40 -17.47 26.66 18.53
C ASN A 40 -18.34 25.49 18.07
N THR A 41 -18.32 25.23 16.77
CA THR A 41 -18.82 23.99 16.22
C THR A 41 -17.68 23.01 16.40
N THR A 42 -17.66 22.33 17.55
CA THR A 42 -16.94 21.08 17.71
C THR A 42 -17.58 20.10 16.74
N SER A 43 -17.16 20.15 15.47
CA SER A 43 -17.44 19.12 14.50
C SER A 43 -16.71 17.88 15.00
N THR A 44 -17.43 17.02 15.71
CA THR A 44 -17.09 15.62 15.83
C THR A 44 -17.02 15.07 14.40
N ASN A 45 -15.81 15.08 13.84
CA ASN A 45 -15.48 14.41 12.58
C ASN A 45 -15.66 12.91 12.80
N THR A 46 -16.90 12.46 12.76
CA THR A 46 -17.22 11.07 12.46
C THR A 46 -16.74 10.88 11.04
N LYS A 47 -15.49 10.40 10.85
CA LYS A 47 -15.02 9.98 9.54
C LYS A 47 -15.94 8.86 9.08
N THR A 48 -16.92 9.21 8.24
CA THR A 48 -17.76 8.23 7.57
C THR A 48 -16.82 7.26 6.86
N LYS A 49 -16.93 5.96 7.17
CA LYS A 49 -16.17 4.91 6.50
C LYS A 49 -16.45 5.00 5.00
N VAL A 50 -15.39 5.04 4.19
CA VAL A 50 -15.51 5.06 2.73
C VAL A 50 -16.27 3.81 2.26
N ASP A 51 -17.22 4.01 1.34
CA ASP A 51 -17.94 2.92 0.70
C ASP A 51 -17.08 2.31 -0.42
N ASN A 52 -16.81 1.02 -0.30
CA ASN A 52 -15.98 0.24 -1.21
C ASN A 52 -16.78 -0.88 -1.91
N SER A 53 -18.12 -0.83 -1.85
CA SER A 53 -19.03 -1.84 -2.44
C SER A 53 -18.82 -2.05 -3.95
N LYS A 54 -18.30 -1.04 -4.66
CA LYS A 54 -17.87 -1.14 -6.07
C LYS A 54 -16.86 -2.27 -6.34
N TYR A 55 -16.19 -2.80 -5.32
CA TYR A 55 -15.21 -3.89 -5.45
C TYR A 55 -15.72 -5.27 -5.02
N ASP A 56 -16.94 -5.38 -4.48
CA ASP A 56 -17.42 -6.60 -3.83
C ASP A 56 -17.45 -7.82 -4.76
N ASN A 57 -17.89 -7.63 -6.01
CA ASN A 57 -17.94 -8.70 -7.01
C ASN A 57 -16.52 -9.20 -7.37
N LEU A 58 -15.58 -8.28 -7.59
CA LEU A 58 -14.20 -8.63 -7.91
C LEU A 58 -13.52 -9.35 -6.74
N ILE A 59 -13.71 -8.86 -5.51
CA ILE A 59 -13.14 -9.47 -4.31
C ILE A 59 -13.72 -10.86 -4.08
N SER A 60 -15.02 -11.06 -4.33
CA SER A 60 -15.66 -12.37 -4.24
C SER A 60 -15.09 -13.33 -5.27
N GLU A 61 -14.88 -12.88 -6.51
CA GLU A 61 -14.25 -13.69 -7.55
C GLU A 61 -12.82 -14.09 -7.18
N ILE A 62 -12.00 -13.13 -6.73
CA ILE A 62 -10.62 -13.37 -6.27
C ILE A 62 -10.60 -14.43 -5.17
N LYS A 63 -11.45 -14.31 -4.15
CA LYS A 63 -11.55 -15.31 -3.07
C LYS A 63 -11.94 -16.67 -3.61
N SER A 64 -12.94 -16.76 -4.48
CA SER A 64 -13.38 -18.03 -5.07
C SER A 64 -12.29 -18.74 -5.89
N LYS A 65 -11.31 -18.00 -6.41
CA LYS A 65 -10.23 -18.54 -7.24
C LYS A 65 -8.95 -18.83 -6.47
N LEU A 66 -8.59 -17.96 -5.53
CA LEU A 66 -7.33 -18.05 -4.79
C LEU A 66 -7.47 -18.76 -3.44
N ASP A 67 -8.66 -18.80 -2.85
CA ASP A 67 -8.97 -19.51 -1.61
C ASP A 67 -10.39 -20.12 -1.68
N PRO A 68 -10.65 -21.04 -2.62
CA PRO A 68 -11.99 -21.59 -2.88
C PRO A 68 -12.61 -22.26 -1.65
N GLU A 69 -11.79 -22.90 -0.82
CA GLU A 69 -12.20 -23.59 0.40
C GLU A 69 -12.30 -22.63 1.61
N SER A 70 -12.11 -21.33 1.41
CA SER A 70 -12.20 -20.30 2.44
C SER A 70 -11.34 -20.61 3.68
N THR A 71 -10.13 -21.11 3.44
CA THR A 71 -9.18 -21.52 4.48
C THR A 71 -8.57 -20.35 5.24
N GLY A 72 -8.71 -19.13 4.71
CA GLY A 72 -8.04 -17.94 5.20
C GLY A 72 -6.64 -17.76 4.62
N ALA A 73 -6.26 -18.53 3.60
CA ALA A 73 -4.97 -18.44 2.91
C ALA A 73 -4.71 -17.06 2.30
N ILE A 74 -5.78 -16.28 2.08
CA ILE A 74 -5.68 -14.87 1.69
C ILE A 74 -6.50 -13.97 2.62
N SER A 75 -6.08 -12.71 2.73
CA SER A 75 -6.89 -11.61 3.23
C SER A 75 -6.90 -10.46 2.22
N VAL A 76 -7.91 -9.60 2.25
CA VAL A 76 -8.01 -8.45 1.35
C VAL A 76 -8.10 -7.16 2.16
N LYS A 77 -7.22 -6.20 1.88
CA LYS A 77 -7.25 -4.84 2.42
C LYS A 77 -7.51 -3.85 1.29
N ILE A 78 -8.25 -2.78 1.57
CA ILE A 78 -8.46 -1.68 0.62
C ILE A 78 -7.94 -0.41 1.28
N GLN A 79 -7.07 0.30 0.57
CA GLN A 79 -6.59 1.62 0.94
C GLN A 79 -7.18 2.63 -0.02
N ASN A 80 -7.78 3.70 0.52
CA ASN A 80 -8.41 4.74 -0.30
C ASN A 80 -7.53 5.99 -0.36
N ASN A 81 -7.57 6.69 -1.50
CA ASN A 81 -6.81 7.93 -1.73
C ASN A 81 -5.29 7.78 -1.53
N VAL A 82 -4.73 6.67 -1.98
CA VAL A 82 -3.29 6.41 -2.02
C VAL A 82 -2.64 7.38 -3.02
N ILE A 83 -1.56 8.02 -2.60
CA ILE A 83 -0.71 8.89 -3.42
C ILE A 83 0.65 8.21 -3.51
N ASP A 84 0.96 7.63 -4.66
CA ASP A 84 2.24 6.99 -4.94
C ASP A 84 2.69 7.30 -6.39
N SER A 85 3.77 6.68 -6.85
CA SER A 85 4.32 6.90 -8.19
C SER A 85 3.54 6.23 -9.33
N ASP A 86 2.52 5.43 -9.04
CA ASP A 86 1.86 4.61 -10.05
C ASP A 86 0.77 5.38 -10.79
N SER A 87 0.27 6.46 -10.19
CA SER A 87 -0.76 7.38 -10.70
C SER A 87 -0.39 8.85 -10.41
N SER A 88 -0.80 9.76 -11.29
CA SER A 88 -0.68 11.22 -11.06
C SER A 88 -1.75 11.77 -10.11
N GLU A 89 -2.80 10.99 -9.86
CA GLU A 89 -3.94 11.36 -9.01
C GLU A 89 -4.09 10.36 -7.85
N PRO A 90 -4.67 10.79 -6.71
CA PRO A 90 -5.03 9.87 -5.64
C PRO A 90 -5.93 8.75 -6.17
N HIS A 91 -5.64 7.51 -5.77
CA HIS A 91 -6.36 6.33 -6.26
C HIS A 91 -6.56 5.30 -5.14
N ASP A 92 -7.42 4.32 -5.38
CA ASP A 92 -7.63 3.22 -4.43
C ASP A 92 -6.64 2.08 -4.72
N THR A 93 -6.20 1.38 -3.68
CA THR A 93 -5.38 0.17 -3.80
C THR A 93 -6.07 -0.99 -3.09
N ILE A 94 -6.31 -2.07 -3.84
CA ILE A 94 -6.77 -3.35 -3.31
C ILE A 94 -5.55 -4.26 -3.13
N MET A 95 -5.29 -4.69 -1.90
CA MET A 95 -4.17 -5.56 -1.55
C MET A 95 -4.68 -6.93 -1.15
N ILE A 96 -4.33 -7.95 -1.93
CA ILE A 96 -4.49 -9.35 -1.58
C ILE A 96 -3.22 -9.79 -0.85
N LEU A 97 -3.37 -10.27 0.38
CA LEU A 97 -2.28 -10.69 1.23
C LEU A 97 -2.35 -12.19 1.45
N LEU A 98 -1.34 -12.91 1.00
CA LEU A 98 -1.13 -14.31 1.37
C LEU A 98 -0.86 -14.38 2.88
N THR A 99 -1.40 -15.42 3.51
CA THR A 99 -1.25 -15.68 4.96
C THR A 99 -0.82 -17.12 5.21
N GLY A 100 -0.46 -17.45 6.45
CA GLY A 100 -0.13 -18.81 6.87
C GLY A 100 0.90 -19.49 5.96
N THR A 101 0.64 -20.75 5.62
CA THR A 101 1.52 -21.55 4.75
C THR A 101 1.63 -21.00 3.33
N ALA A 102 0.57 -20.36 2.81
CA ALA A 102 0.62 -19.73 1.49
C ALA A 102 1.62 -18.56 1.45
N LYS A 103 1.67 -17.76 2.53
CA LYS A 103 2.71 -16.74 2.71
C LYS A 103 4.09 -17.37 2.77
N ASP A 104 4.29 -18.41 3.58
CA ASP A 104 5.61 -19.01 3.78
C ASP A 104 6.16 -19.58 2.47
N SER A 105 5.34 -20.31 1.70
CA SER A 105 5.72 -20.85 0.39
C SER A 105 6.01 -19.75 -0.65
N ALA A 106 5.20 -18.69 -0.66
CA ALA A 106 5.43 -17.56 -1.56
C ALA A 106 6.70 -16.78 -1.19
N LYS A 107 6.97 -16.63 0.10
CA LYS A 107 8.20 -16.02 0.60
C LYS A 107 9.43 -16.83 0.18
N GLU A 108 9.43 -18.14 0.43
CA GLU A 108 10.54 -19.02 0.02
C GLU A 108 10.79 -18.93 -1.50
N THR A 109 9.71 -18.94 -2.28
CA THR A 109 9.77 -18.80 -3.74
C THR A 109 10.38 -17.47 -4.17
N MET A 110 9.91 -16.36 -3.58
CA MET A 110 10.44 -15.03 -3.87
C MET A 110 11.89 -14.85 -3.43
N ASP A 111 12.27 -15.40 -2.28
CA ASP A 111 13.67 -15.41 -1.81
C ASP A 111 14.56 -16.14 -2.81
N ALA A 112 14.14 -17.32 -3.29
CA ALA A 112 14.86 -18.09 -4.30
C ALA A 112 14.98 -17.35 -5.64
N ILE A 113 13.94 -16.62 -6.06
CA ILE A 113 13.99 -15.79 -7.27
C ILE A 113 15.01 -14.67 -7.09
N ASN A 114 14.94 -13.95 -5.96
CA ASN A 114 15.83 -12.84 -5.66
C ASN A 114 17.31 -13.28 -5.52
N SER A 115 17.56 -14.53 -5.09
CA SER A 115 18.90 -15.11 -5.02
C SER A 115 19.35 -15.84 -6.30
N ASN A 116 18.58 -15.77 -7.39
CA ASN A 116 18.83 -16.50 -8.64
C ASN A 116 18.99 -18.02 -8.47
N SER A 117 18.31 -18.60 -7.48
CA SER A 117 18.32 -20.03 -7.18
C SER A 117 16.95 -20.70 -7.37
N ALA A 118 15.97 -19.96 -7.89
CA ALA A 118 14.63 -20.48 -8.13
C ALA A 118 14.61 -21.54 -9.23
N THR A 119 13.91 -22.64 -8.93
CA THR A 119 13.54 -23.65 -9.92
C THR A 119 12.56 -23.09 -10.96
N THR A 120 12.42 -23.75 -12.10
CA THR A 120 11.39 -23.39 -13.11
C THR A 120 9.98 -23.43 -12.53
N ASN A 121 9.66 -24.40 -11.66
CA ASN A 121 8.34 -24.47 -11.03
C ASN A 121 8.08 -23.26 -10.13
N GLN A 122 9.09 -22.82 -9.38
CA GLN A 122 9.03 -21.62 -8.54
C GLN A 122 8.81 -20.35 -9.39
N GLN A 123 9.55 -20.20 -10.50
CA GLN A 123 9.36 -19.08 -11.42
C GLN A 123 7.96 -19.08 -12.03
N ASN A 124 7.50 -20.23 -12.54
CA ASN A 124 6.18 -20.37 -13.14
C ASN A 124 5.07 -20.12 -12.12
N ALA A 125 5.22 -20.51 -10.85
CA ALA A 125 4.25 -20.23 -9.81
C ALA A 125 4.03 -18.71 -9.62
N ILE A 126 5.14 -17.93 -9.59
CA ILE A 126 5.05 -16.46 -9.51
C ILE A 126 4.46 -15.87 -10.78
N THR A 127 4.85 -16.35 -11.96
CA THR A 127 4.26 -15.91 -13.23
C THR A 127 2.75 -16.14 -13.24
N VAL A 128 2.26 -17.30 -12.81
CA VAL A 128 0.81 -17.61 -12.72
C VAL A 128 0.09 -16.66 -11.78
N PHE A 129 0.69 -16.33 -10.62
CA PHE A 129 0.11 -15.31 -9.75
C PHE A 129 0.01 -13.95 -10.44
N ARG A 130 1.07 -13.50 -11.11
CA ARG A 130 1.07 -12.22 -11.81
C ARG A 130 0.08 -12.19 -12.98
N MET A 131 -0.03 -13.27 -13.75
CA MET A 131 -1.05 -13.43 -14.79
C MET A 131 -2.45 -13.28 -14.21
N SER A 132 -2.74 -14.00 -13.11
CA SER A 132 -4.04 -13.96 -12.45
C SER A 132 -4.38 -12.55 -11.97
N ILE A 133 -3.44 -11.84 -11.35
CA ILE A 133 -3.64 -10.46 -10.91
C ILE A 133 -3.84 -9.50 -12.09
N SER A 134 -3.10 -9.67 -13.18
CA SER A 134 -3.32 -8.90 -14.43
C SER A 134 -4.74 -9.09 -14.96
N GLU A 135 -5.23 -10.34 -14.99
CA GLU A 135 -6.59 -10.66 -15.45
C GLU A 135 -7.67 -10.09 -14.53
N PHE A 136 -7.51 -10.18 -13.21
CA PHE A 136 -8.44 -9.57 -12.26
C PHE A 136 -8.41 -8.04 -12.34
N ALA A 137 -7.24 -7.42 -12.51
CA ALA A 137 -7.10 -5.97 -12.61
C ALA A 137 -7.86 -5.39 -13.81
N LYS A 138 -7.97 -6.13 -14.91
CA LYS A 138 -8.78 -5.73 -16.09
C LYS A 138 -10.27 -5.53 -15.77
N LYS A 139 -10.76 -6.11 -14.67
CA LYS A 139 -12.15 -6.02 -14.21
C LYS A 139 -12.40 -4.90 -13.20
N LEU A 140 -11.38 -4.11 -12.86
CA LEU A 140 -11.53 -2.98 -11.95
C LEU A 140 -12.57 -1.97 -12.49
N PRO A 141 -13.33 -1.29 -11.62
CA PRO A 141 -14.36 -0.34 -12.06
C PRO A 141 -13.78 0.90 -12.75
N ASP A 142 -12.56 1.28 -12.41
CA ASP A 142 -11.84 2.45 -12.95
C ASP A 142 -10.40 2.10 -13.36
N ASP A 143 -9.73 3.05 -14.01
CA ASP A 143 -8.42 2.83 -14.63
C ASP A 143 -7.25 3.14 -13.69
N ASN A 144 -7.51 3.88 -12.60
CA ASN A 144 -6.50 4.37 -11.67
C ASN A 144 -6.33 3.44 -10.46
N THR A 145 -7.37 2.69 -10.09
CA THR A 145 -7.29 1.70 -9.01
C THR A 145 -6.22 0.65 -9.33
N THR A 146 -5.47 0.26 -8.30
CA THR A 146 -4.46 -0.79 -8.40
C THR A 146 -4.90 -2.03 -7.61
N LEU A 147 -4.63 -3.20 -8.16
CA LEU A 147 -4.78 -4.50 -7.51
C LEU A 147 -3.39 -5.11 -7.32
N SER A 148 -3.09 -5.55 -6.10
CA SER A 148 -1.80 -6.15 -5.77
C SER A 148 -1.97 -7.47 -5.04
N LEU A 149 -0.97 -8.34 -5.19
CA LEU A 149 -0.79 -9.56 -4.42
C LEU A 149 0.58 -9.50 -3.75
N GLY A 150 0.63 -9.81 -2.46
CA GLY A 150 1.87 -9.87 -1.71
C GLY A 150 1.69 -10.56 -0.37
N TYR A 151 2.64 -10.37 0.53
CA TYR A 151 2.55 -10.83 1.91
C TYR A 151 3.15 -9.78 2.86
N GLU A 152 2.67 -9.80 4.10
CA GLU A 152 3.18 -8.91 5.14
C GLU A 152 4.56 -9.35 5.61
N LYS A 153 5.55 -8.46 5.50
CA LYS A 153 6.91 -8.64 6.01
C LYS A 153 7.00 -8.22 7.47
N SER A 154 6.39 -7.09 7.80
CA SER A 154 6.19 -6.55 9.15
C SER A 154 4.98 -5.62 9.14
N ALA A 155 4.57 -5.11 10.31
CA ALA A 155 3.40 -4.25 10.42
C ALA A 155 3.43 -3.12 9.37
N ASP A 156 2.41 -3.12 8.50
CA ASP A 156 2.22 -2.16 7.41
C ASP A 156 3.34 -2.11 6.35
N GLN A 157 4.21 -3.13 6.30
CA GLN A 157 5.22 -3.31 5.27
C GLN A 157 4.99 -4.63 4.53
N TYR A 158 4.92 -4.55 3.20
CA TYR A 158 4.51 -5.67 2.35
C TYR A 158 5.54 -5.89 1.26
N ASP A 159 5.91 -7.16 1.03
CA ASP A 159 6.65 -7.55 -0.17
C ASP A 159 5.62 -7.94 -1.24
N LEU A 160 5.70 -7.29 -2.40
CA LEU A 160 4.74 -7.46 -3.50
C LEU A 160 5.24 -8.52 -4.49
N ILE A 161 4.33 -9.42 -4.87
CA ILE A 161 4.53 -10.44 -5.90
C ILE A 161 4.02 -9.92 -7.25
N ALA A 162 2.85 -9.26 -7.23
CA ALA A 162 2.19 -8.71 -8.40
C ALA A 162 1.53 -7.37 -8.05
N LYS A 163 1.48 -6.45 -9.01
CA LYS A 163 0.73 -5.19 -8.93
C LYS A 163 0.30 -4.80 -10.34
N SER A 164 -0.99 -4.60 -10.55
CA SER A 164 -1.57 -4.25 -11.85
C SER A 164 -2.69 -3.24 -11.67
N SER A 165 -2.88 -2.40 -12.68
CA SER A 165 -4.08 -1.58 -12.89
C SER A 165 -4.88 -2.19 -14.05
N LYS A 166 -6.02 -1.61 -14.40
CA LYS A 166 -6.73 -2.03 -15.61
C LYS A 166 -5.86 -1.88 -16.88
N GLN A 167 -5.04 -0.84 -16.91
CA GLN A 167 -4.35 -0.40 -18.12
C GLN A 167 -2.96 -1.02 -18.29
N LYS A 168 -2.30 -1.39 -17.20
CA LYS A 168 -0.93 -1.90 -17.21
C LYS A 168 -0.62 -2.78 -16.01
N ASP A 169 0.30 -3.72 -16.22
CA ASP A 169 1.00 -4.42 -15.16
C ASP A 169 2.15 -3.55 -14.66
N ILE A 170 2.06 -3.12 -13.39
CA ILE A 170 3.08 -2.28 -12.74
C ILE A 170 4.27 -3.15 -12.36
N ILE A 171 4.01 -4.37 -11.87
CA ILE A 171 5.00 -5.44 -11.79
C ILE A 171 4.80 -6.35 -13.02
N PRO A 172 5.78 -6.47 -13.93
CA PRO A 172 5.64 -7.25 -15.15
C PRO A 172 5.31 -8.73 -14.88
N VAL A 173 4.43 -9.30 -15.70
CA VAL A 173 3.97 -10.68 -15.55
C VAL A 173 5.11 -11.70 -15.68
N GLY A 174 6.02 -11.48 -16.63
CA GLY A 174 7.04 -12.46 -17.00
C GLY A 174 6.51 -13.49 -18.00
N GLU A 175 7.30 -14.53 -18.25
CA GLU A 175 6.96 -15.61 -19.19
C GLU A 175 6.91 -16.96 -18.47
N ILE A 176 6.08 -17.87 -18.97
CA ILE A 176 6.07 -19.25 -18.50
C ILE A 176 7.21 -19.99 -19.19
N ILE A 177 8.05 -20.64 -18.38
CA ILE A 177 9.18 -21.43 -18.85
C ILE A 177 8.69 -22.87 -19.01
N VAL A 178 8.64 -23.34 -20.26
CA VAL A 178 8.41 -24.76 -20.60
C VAL A 178 9.76 -25.45 -20.79
N GLN A 179 9.95 -26.59 -20.13
CA GLN A 179 11.13 -27.46 -20.27
C GLN A 179 10.82 -28.65 -21.16
#